data_AF-B4QLW3-F1
#
_entry.id   AF-B4QLW3-F1
#
_cell.length_a   1.000
_cell.length_b   1.000
_cell.length_c   1.000
_cell.angle_alpha   90.00
_cell.angle_beta   90.00
_cell.angle_gamma   90.00
#
_symmetry.space_group_name_H-M   'P 1'
#
loop_
_entity.id
_entity.type
_entity.pdbx_description
1 polymer ?
#
loop_
_entity_poly.entity_id
_entity_poly.type
_entity_poly.pdbx_seq_one_letter_code
_entity_poly.pdbx_strand_id
1 'polypeptide(L)'
;MMKFDQRVGAAVGALSNNSNKDVDENDFIDASRLVYDGVREIRRAVLMNRSSEDLDTDTEFEPVEDLTLETRSRSSAHTGDQTVDEYPDISGICTAREAMRKMTEEDKQKIAQQVELFRREKLTFDSEVAKWDDTGNDIIFLAKHMCMIMMEMTDFTRGRGPLKTTMDVINAAKKISEAGTKLDKLTREIAEQCPESSTKKDLLAYLQRIALYCHQIQITSKVKADVQNISGELIVSGVRIILKMMKTDI
;
A
#
# COMPACT_ATOMS: atom_id res chain seq x y z
N MET A 1 -18.09 -28.26 4.43
CA MET A 1 -17.50 -28.36 5.79
C MET A 1 -17.29 -29.78 6.28
N MET A 2 -18.29 -30.68 6.23
CA MET A 2 -18.13 -32.07 6.73
C MET A 2 -16.98 -32.87 6.09
N LYS A 3 -16.61 -32.58 4.83
CA LYS A 3 -15.50 -33.26 4.16
C LYS A 3 -14.11 -32.89 4.72
N PHE A 4 -13.85 -31.62 5.03
CA PHE A 4 -12.55 -31.19 5.52
C PHE A 4 -12.25 -31.78 6.91
N ASP A 5 -13.22 -31.70 7.82
CA ASP A 5 -13.12 -32.24 9.17
C ASP A 5 -12.82 -33.77 9.17
N GLN A 6 -13.54 -34.52 8.33
CA GLN A 6 -13.30 -35.96 8.14
C GLN A 6 -11.90 -36.26 7.59
N ARG A 7 -11.39 -35.45 6.66
CA ARG A 7 -10.07 -35.65 6.04
C ARG A 7 -8.92 -35.25 6.97
N VAL A 8 -9.09 -34.19 7.76
CA VAL A 8 -8.17 -33.83 8.85
C VAL A 8 -8.12 -34.95 9.88
N GLY A 9 -9.27 -35.46 10.32
CA GLY A 9 -9.33 -36.59 11.26
C GLY A 9 -8.64 -37.84 10.72
N ALA A 10 -8.82 -38.16 9.44
CA ALA A 10 -8.16 -39.30 8.79
C ALA A 10 -6.63 -39.11 8.69
N ALA A 11 -6.17 -37.91 8.32
CA ALA A 11 -4.75 -37.59 8.21
C ALA A 11 -4.05 -37.62 9.59
N VAL A 12 -4.67 -37.00 10.61
CA VAL A 12 -4.17 -37.00 11.98
C VAL A 12 -4.13 -38.42 12.56
N GLY A 13 -5.16 -39.23 12.29
CA GLY A 13 -5.21 -40.64 12.71
C GLY A 13 -4.13 -41.51 12.04
N ALA A 14 -3.80 -41.24 10.77
CA ALA A 14 -2.73 -41.93 10.06
C ALA A 14 -1.35 -41.57 10.63
N LEU A 15 -1.10 -40.28 10.89
CA LEU A 15 0.13 -39.77 11.49
C LEU A 15 0.33 -40.27 12.94
N SER A 16 -0.75 -40.32 13.72
CA SER A 16 -0.68 -40.71 15.15
C SER A 16 -0.40 -42.19 15.35
N ASN A 17 -0.83 -43.05 14.42
CA ASN A 17 -0.66 -44.50 14.52
C ASN A 17 0.62 -45.02 13.84
N ASN A 18 1.49 -44.14 13.32
CA ASN A 18 2.67 -44.53 12.54
C ASN A 18 2.36 -45.55 11.42
N SER A 19 1.12 -45.51 10.93
CA SER A 19 0.69 -46.33 9.82
C SER A 19 1.01 -45.56 8.55
N ASN A 20 1.83 -46.15 7.67
CA ASN A 20 1.96 -45.73 6.26
C ASN A 20 0.64 -45.97 5.49
N LYS A 21 -0.49 -45.54 6.05
CA LYS A 21 -1.76 -45.50 5.33
C LYS A 21 -1.62 -44.36 4.34
N ASP A 22 -1.71 -44.68 3.05
CA ASP A 22 -1.82 -43.69 1.98
C ASP A 22 -3.06 -42.83 2.27
N VAL A 23 -2.82 -41.68 2.88
CA VAL A 23 -3.80 -40.61 2.95
C VAL A 23 -3.89 -40.07 1.54
N ASP A 24 -5.09 -40.00 0.99
CA ASP A 24 -5.32 -39.40 -0.31
C ASP A 24 -5.02 -37.89 -0.23
N GLU A 25 -3.78 -37.52 -0.56
CA GLU A 25 -3.28 -36.15 -0.48
C GLU A 25 -4.05 -35.23 -1.42
N ASN A 26 -4.45 -35.71 -2.60
CA ASN A 26 -5.21 -34.92 -3.56
C ASN A 26 -6.58 -34.56 -2.99
N ASP A 27 -7.26 -35.51 -2.36
CA ASP A 27 -8.57 -35.25 -1.75
C ASP A 27 -8.45 -34.38 -0.48
N PHE A 28 -7.34 -34.47 0.26
CA PHE A 28 -7.07 -33.57 1.38
C PHE A 28 -6.82 -32.12 0.91
N ILE A 29 -6.05 -31.95 -0.17
CA ILE A 29 -5.78 -30.65 -0.78
C ILE A 29 -7.07 -30.03 -1.32
N ASP A 30 -7.90 -30.81 -2.03
CA ASP A 30 -9.19 -30.35 -2.56
C ASP A 30 -10.16 -29.97 -1.42
N ALA A 31 -10.23 -30.76 -0.36
CA ALA A 31 -11.05 -30.43 0.81
C ALA A 31 -10.59 -29.14 1.49
N SER A 32 -9.28 -28.90 1.56
CA SER A 32 -8.69 -27.68 2.13
C SER A 32 -8.98 -26.46 1.25
N ARG A 33 -8.87 -26.61 -0.08
CA ARG A 33 -9.16 -25.56 -1.06
C ARG A 33 -10.62 -25.12 -0.98
N LEU A 34 -11.55 -26.06 -0.84
CA LEU A 34 -12.98 -25.76 -0.68
C LEU A 34 -13.30 -24.96 0.60
N VAL A 35 -12.55 -25.15 1.68
CA VAL A 35 -12.70 -24.34 2.90
C VAL A 35 -12.21 -22.90 2.65
N TYR A 36 -11.06 -22.75 1.99
CA TYR A 36 -10.55 -21.45 1.60
C TYR A 36 -11.51 -20.70 0.68
N ASP A 37 -11.99 -21.35 -0.39
CA ASP A 37 -12.94 -20.77 -1.33
C ASP A 37 -14.25 -20.39 -0.64
N GLY A 38 -14.76 -21.21 0.27
CA GLY A 38 -15.95 -20.89 1.07
C GLY A 38 -15.77 -19.68 1.98
N VAL A 39 -14.64 -19.58 2.69
CA VAL A 39 -14.33 -18.40 3.53
C VAL A 39 -14.16 -17.14 2.67
N ARG A 40 -13.52 -17.28 1.50
CA ARG A 40 -13.35 -16.19 0.53
C ARG A 40 -14.69 -15.70 -0.02
N GLU A 41 -15.62 -16.60 -0.35
CA GLU A 41 -16.96 -16.26 -0.80
C GLU A 41 -17.77 -15.55 0.28
N ILE A 42 -17.70 -16.02 1.53
CA ILE A 42 -18.34 -15.36 2.69
C ILE A 42 -17.78 -13.95 2.85
N ARG A 43 -16.45 -13.78 2.85
CA ARG A 43 -15.80 -12.46 2.93
C ARG A 43 -16.26 -11.54 1.80
N ARG A 44 -16.31 -12.06 0.56
CA ARG A 44 -16.76 -11.30 -0.61
C ARG A 44 -18.22 -10.87 -0.47
N ALA A 45 -19.11 -11.77 -0.05
CA ALA A 45 -20.53 -11.48 0.14
C ALA A 45 -20.77 -10.45 1.25
N VAL A 46 -20.04 -10.56 2.36
CA VAL A 46 -20.09 -9.59 3.48
C VAL A 46 -19.62 -8.21 3.02
N LEU A 47 -18.53 -8.13 2.25
CA LEU A 47 -18.02 -6.86 1.73
C LEU A 47 -18.92 -6.24 0.65
N MET A 48 -19.65 -7.05 -0.12
CA MET A 48 -20.59 -6.56 -1.14
C MET A 48 -21.92 -6.08 -0.54
N ASN A 49 -22.30 -6.54 0.65
CA ASN A 49 -23.53 -6.14 1.33
C ASN A 49 -23.33 -4.99 2.33
N ARG A 50 -22.12 -4.44 2.46
CA ARG A 50 -21.90 -3.19 3.23
C ARG A 50 -22.46 -2.01 2.43
N SER A 51 -23.48 -1.35 2.98
CA SER A 51 -23.94 -0.06 2.46
C SER A 51 -22.92 1.04 2.81
N SER A 52 -22.84 2.11 2.01
CA SER A 52 -21.91 3.23 2.29
C SER A 52 -22.18 3.95 3.60
N GLU A 53 -23.32 3.69 4.24
CA GLU A 53 -23.81 4.34 5.45
C GLU A 53 -23.49 3.54 6.73
N ASP A 54 -23.16 2.24 6.63
CA ASP A 54 -22.73 1.40 7.77
C ASP A 54 -21.21 1.48 8.05
N LEU A 55 -20.50 2.41 7.40
CA LEU A 55 -19.15 2.81 7.77
C LEU A 55 -19.26 3.72 8.99
N ASP A 56 -19.29 3.12 10.18
CA ASP A 56 -19.16 3.83 11.45
C ASP A 56 -18.04 4.87 11.33
N THR A 57 -18.46 6.14 11.28
CA THR A 57 -17.59 7.32 11.29
C THR A 57 -16.89 7.49 12.65
N ASP A 58 -17.12 6.56 13.59
CA ASP A 58 -16.56 6.51 14.95
C ASP A 58 -15.49 5.42 15.14
N THR A 59 -14.98 4.78 14.08
CA THR A 59 -13.67 4.14 14.22
C THR A 59 -12.59 5.22 14.17
N GLU A 60 -12.48 6.01 15.25
CA GLU A 60 -11.16 6.44 15.70
C GLU A 60 -10.35 5.16 15.88
N PHE A 61 -9.66 4.76 14.81
CA PHE A 61 -8.59 3.80 14.91
C PHE A 61 -7.49 4.53 15.68
N GLU A 62 -7.59 4.48 17.01
CA GLU A 62 -6.41 4.54 17.87
C GLU A 62 -5.36 3.67 17.19
N PRO A 63 -4.20 4.22 16.81
CA PRO A 63 -3.22 3.49 16.06
C PRO A 63 -2.76 2.33 16.93
N VAL A 64 -3.26 1.13 16.67
CA VAL A 64 -2.68 -0.10 17.20
C VAL A 64 -1.31 -0.25 16.54
N GLU A 65 -0.32 0.38 17.15
CA GLU A 65 1.10 0.36 16.80
C GLU A 65 1.73 -1.06 16.88
N ASP A 66 0.96 -2.12 17.18
CA ASP A 66 1.53 -3.42 17.57
C ASP A 66 1.25 -4.60 16.62
N LEU A 67 0.35 -4.49 15.63
CA LEU A 67 -0.04 -5.68 14.82
C LEU A 67 0.61 -5.81 13.43
N THR A 68 1.58 -4.95 13.08
CA THR A 68 2.33 -5.08 11.81
C THR A 68 3.76 -5.58 11.99
N LEU A 69 4.15 -5.94 13.23
CA LEU A 69 5.51 -6.38 13.56
C LEU A 69 5.79 -7.86 13.24
N GLU A 70 4.78 -8.72 13.07
CA GLU A 70 5.03 -10.18 13.05
C GLU A 70 5.30 -10.83 11.68
N THR A 71 5.32 -10.09 10.56
CA THR A 71 5.65 -10.69 9.24
C THR A 71 6.92 -10.17 8.57
N ARG A 72 7.74 -9.38 9.27
CA ARG A 72 9.07 -8.99 8.77
C ARG A 72 10.18 -9.79 9.47
N SER A 73 10.79 -10.68 8.70
CA SER A 73 12.02 -11.41 9.01
C SER A 73 13.00 -10.58 9.84
N ARG A 74 13.34 -11.08 11.03
CA ARG A 74 14.38 -10.55 11.91
C ARG A 74 15.76 -10.86 11.31
N SER A 75 16.18 -10.04 10.35
CA SER A 75 17.55 -10.02 9.85
C SER A 75 18.01 -8.58 9.68
N SER A 76 18.35 -7.91 10.78
CA SER A 76 19.55 -7.06 10.88
C SER A 76 19.61 -6.47 12.29
N ALA A 77 20.59 -6.96 13.04
CA ALA A 77 21.04 -6.30 14.25
C ALA A 77 21.76 -5.01 13.88
N HIS A 78 21.41 -3.92 14.57
CA HIS A 78 22.32 -2.85 14.94
C HIS A 78 22.96 -2.02 13.82
N THR A 79 22.27 -0.96 13.40
CA THR A 79 22.91 0.33 13.08
C THR A 79 22.04 1.43 13.67
N GLY A 80 22.61 2.26 14.53
CA GLY A 80 21.91 3.20 15.39
C GLY A 80 20.97 4.15 14.65
N ASP A 81 19.98 4.65 15.40
CA ASP A 81 19.11 5.77 15.04
C ASP A 81 19.98 7.04 14.88
N GLN A 82 20.73 7.10 13.77
CA GLN A 82 21.37 8.31 13.31
C GLN A 82 20.25 9.21 12.81
N THR A 83 19.79 10.11 13.67
CA THR A 83 18.91 11.20 13.27
C THR A 83 19.66 12.05 12.25
N VAL A 84 19.37 11.86 10.97
CA VAL A 84 19.92 12.67 9.88
C VAL A 84 19.36 14.08 10.02
N ASP A 85 20.24 15.05 10.27
CA ASP A 85 19.87 16.46 10.31
C ASP A 85 19.89 17.05 8.89
N GLU A 86 18.71 17.14 8.29
CA GLU A 86 18.47 17.72 6.97
C GLU A 86 18.49 19.26 7.00
N TYR A 87 18.34 19.87 8.18
CA TYR A 87 18.27 21.32 8.37
C TYR A 87 19.20 21.82 9.49
N PRO A 88 20.53 21.64 9.34
CA PRO A 88 21.51 21.94 10.40
C PRO A 88 21.51 23.41 10.85
N ASP A 89 21.08 24.33 9.98
CA ASP A 89 21.03 25.76 10.25
C ASP A 89 19.69 26.22 10.88
N ILE A 90 18.73 25.31 11.08
CA ILE A 90 17.38 25.64 11.54
C ILE A 90 17.10 25.01 12.89
N SER A 91 17.16 25.82 13.95
CA SER A 91 16.83 25.36 15.30
C SER A 91 15.39 24.87 15.41
N GLY A 92 15.22 23.68 16.02
CA GLY A 92 13.92 23.11 16.37
C GLY A 92 13.34 22.13 15.37
N ILE A 93 14.01 21.83 14.26
CA ILE A 93 13.70 20.71 13.37
C ILE A 93 14.99 20.04 12.92
N CYS A 94 14.98 18.72 12.77
CA CYS A 94 16.09 17.99 12.16
C CYS A 94 15.68 17.31 10.85
N THR A 95 14.40 17.05 10.63
CA THR A 95 13.95 16.29 9.44
C THR A 95 12.80 16.97 8.71
N ALA A 96 12.68 16.68 7.41
CA ALA A 96 11.55 17.18 6.62
C ALA A 96 10.19 16.75 7.20
N ARG A 97 10.06 15.52 7.73
CA ARG A 97 8.85 15.06 8.42
C ARG A 97 8.49 15.93 9.63
N GLU A 98 9.47 16.42 10.40
CA GLU A 98 9.19 17.33 11.51
C GLU A 98 8.72 18.70 11.03
N ALA A 99 9.31 19.20 9.93
CA ALA A 99 8.82 20.42 9.28
C ALA A 99 7.34 20.27 8.87
N MET A 100 6.92 19.10 8.36
CA MET A 100 5.51 18.83 8.04
C MET A 100 4.57 18.98 9.25
N ARG A 101 5.02 18.66 10.46
CA ARG A 101 4.22 18.82 11.69
C ARG A 101 4.03 20.29 12.07
N LYS A 102 4.95 21.15 11.66
CA LYS A 102 4.97 22.58 11.96
C LYS A 102 4.26 23.45 10.93
N MET A 103 3.63 22.85 9.92
CA MET A 103 2.81 23.57 8.95
C MET A 103 1.63 24.28 9.63
N THR A 104 1.16 25.35 8.97
CA THR A 104 -0.02 26.12 9.40
C THR A 104 -1.26 25.24 9.44
N GLU A 105 -2.25 25.62 10.26
CA GLU A 105 -3.49 24.86 10.36
C GLU A 105 -4.29 24.88 9.05
N GLU A 106 -4.28 26.00 8.32
CA GLU A 106 -4.89 26.10 7.00
C GLU A 106 -4.30 25.09 6.01
N ASP A 107 -2.97 24.91 6.02
CA ASP A 107 -2.30 23.98 5.12
C ASP A 107 -2.51 22.52 5.54
N LYS A 108 -2.53 22.25 6.85
CA LYS A 108 -2.90 20.92 7.37
C LYS A 108 -4.31 20.52 6.97
N GLN A 109 -5.26 21.46 6.99
CA GLN A 109 -6.63 21.21 6.53
C GLN A 109 -6.67 20.89 5.03
N LYS A 110 -5.93 21.63 4.20
CA LYS A 110 -5.82 21.32 2.76
C LYS A 110 -5.23 19.93 2.51
N ILE A 111 -4.20 19.56 3.28
CA ILE A 111 -3.59 18.22 3.21
C ILE A 111 -4.61 17.17 3.62
N ALA A 112 -5.30 17.35 4.74
CA ALA A 112 -6.31 16.42 5.23
C ALA A 112 -7.43 16.16 4.20
N GLN A 113 -7.89 17.21 3.50
CA GLN A 113 -8.88 17.06 2.43
C GLN A 113 -8.36 16.18 1.28
N GLN A 114 -7.10 16.35 0.86
CA GLN A 114 -6.53 15.51 -0.21
C GLN A 114 -6.27 14.08 0.26
N VAL A 115 -5.81 13.90 1.49
CA VAL A 115 -5.64 12.57 2.10
C VAL A 115 -6.97 11.81 2.09
N GLU A 116 -8.08 12.49 2.35
CA GLU A 116 -9.40 11.86 2.34
C GLU A 116 -9.85 11.44 0.94
N LEU A 117 -9.57 12.25 -0.09
CA LEU A 117 -9.79 11.86 -1.49
C LEU A 117 -8.96 10.61 -1.84
N PHE A 118 -7.68 10.61 -1.47
CA PHE A 118 -6.78 9.48 -1.69
C PHE A 118 -7.28 8.21 -0.98
N ARG A 119 -7.75 8.31 0.26
CA ARG A 119 -8.34 7.17 0.99
C ARG A 119 -9.53 6.57 0.26
N ARG A 120 -10.40 7.40 -0.31
CA ARG A 120 -11.56 6.92 -1.07
C ARG A 120 -11.14 6.10 -2.29
N GLU A 121 -10.17 6.60 -3.06
CA GLU A 121 -9.63 5.85 -4.21
C GLU A 121 -8.94 4.56 -3.74
N LYS A 122 -8.21 4.61 -2.63
CA LYS A 122 -7.57 3.44 -2.03
C LYS A 122 -8.57 2.36 -1.62
N LEU A 123 -9.74 2.73 -1.11
CA LEU A 123 -10.80 1.77 -0.78
C LEU A 123 -11.33 1.06 -2.04
N THR A 124 -11.52 1.80 -3.13
CA THR A 124 -11.90 1.22 -4.43
C THR A 124 -10.83 0.25 -4.92
N PHE A 125 -9.56 0.65 -4.83
CA PHE A 125 -8.41 -0.20 -5.16
C PHE A 125 -8.38 -1.48 -4.33
N ASP A 126 -8.47 -1.38 -3.00
CA ASP A 126 -8.46 -2.51 -2.07
C ASP A 126 -9.56 -3.53 -2.39
N SER A 127 -10.77 -3.04 -2.67
CA SER A 127 -11.91 -3.87 -3.04
C SER A 127 -11.66 -4.64 -4.34
N GLU A 128 -10.97 -4.02 -5.30
CA GLU A 128 -10.58 -4.68 -6.55
C GLU A 128 -9.48 -5.72 -6.32
N VAL A 129 -8.37 -5.35 -5.67
CA VAL A 129 -7.25 -6.29 -5.47
C VAL A 129 -7.60 -7.44 -4.52
N ALA A 130 -8.55 -7.27 -3.61
CA ALA A 130 -9.03 -8.34 -2.72
C ALA A 130 -9.75 -9.48 -3.45
N LYS A 131 -10.14 -9.27 -4.72
CA LYS A 131 -10.71 -10.30 -5.59
C LYS A 131 -9.65 -11.26 -6.11
N TRP A 132 -8.37 -10.92 -6.04
CA TRP A 132 -7.27 -11.68 -6.64
C TRP A 132 -6.33 -12.26 -5.59
N ASP A 133 -5.79 -13.44 -5.88
CA ASP A 133 -4.64 -14.00 -5.15
C ASP A 133 -3.37 -13.43 -5.78
N ASP A 134 -2.41 -13.00 -4.97
CA ASP A 134 -1.11 -12.50 -5.40
C ASP A 134 -0.05 -13.60 -5.53
N THR A 135 -0.37 -14.83 -5.08
CA THR A 135 0.50 -15.99 -5.28
C THR A 135 0.66 -16.30 -6.77
N GLY A 136 1.82 -15.94 -7.34
CA GLY A 136 2.11 -16.12 -8.77
C GLY A 136 1.47 -15.06 -9.68
N ASN A 137 0.91 -13.97 -9.14
CA ASN A 137 0.39 -12.85 -9.91
C ASN A 137 1.17 -11.57 -9.61
N ASP A 138 2.26 -11.39 -10.35
CA ASP A 138 3.18 -10.26 -10.17
C ASP A 138 2.50 -8.90 -10.40
N ILE A 139 1.47 -8.81 -11.25
CA ILE A 139 0.74 -7.55 -11.47
C ILE A 139 0.02 -7.13 -10.19
N ILE A 140 -0.66 -8.04 -9.53
CA ILE A 140 -1.37 -7.75 -8.27
C ILE A 140 -0.37 -7.47 -7.15
N PHE A 141 0.72 -8.23 -7.06
CA PHE A 141 1.79 -7.97 -6.10
C PHE A 141 2.40 -6.56 -6.28
N LEU A 142 2.76 -6.19 -7.51
CA LEU A 142 3.32 -4.88 -7.83
C LEU A 142 2.33 -3.76 -7.51
N ALA A 143 1.05 -3.94 -7.84
CA ALA A 143 0.02 -2.95 -7.53
C ALA A 143 -0.12 -2.73 -6.02
N LYS A 144 -0.18 -3.80 -5.22
CA LYS A 144 -0.21 -3.72 -3.75
C LYS A 144 1.05 -3.04 -3.19
N HIS A 145 2.22 -3.39 -3.72
CA HIS A 145 3.49 -2.80 -3.32
C HIS A 145 3.56 -1.29 -3.64
N MET A 146 3.08 -0.86 -4.82
CA MET A 146 2.97 0.56 -5.17
C MET A 146 2.02 1.29 -4.21
N CYS A 147 0.83 0.73 -3.93
CA CYS A 147 -0.13 1.31 -2.99
C CYS A 147 0.46 1.47 -1.58
N MET A 148 1.20 0.48 -1.09
CA MET A 148 1.89 0.56 0.21
C MET A 148 2.86 1.75 0.28
N ILE A 149 3.70 1.94 -0.75
CA ILE A 149 4.65 3.06 -0.78
C ILE A 149 3.91 4.40 -0.88
N MET A 150 2.83 4.47 -1.67
CA MET A 150 2.00 5.68 -1.78
C MET A 150 1.38 6.05 -0.43
N MET A 151 0.94 5.07 0.37
CA MET A 151 0.48 5.31 1.75
C MET A 151 1.58 5.91 2.64
N GLU A 152 2.80 5.38 2.59
CA GLU A 152 3.94 5.93 3.35
C GLU A 152 4.26 7.37 2.95
N MET A 153 4.19 7.68 1.65
CA MET A 153 4.37 9.04 1.13
C MET A 153 3.24 9.96 1.55
N THR A 154 1.99 9.50 1.56
CA THR A 154 0.82 10.26 2.04
C THR A 154 0.92 10.53 3.54
N ASP A 155 1.36 9.56 4.35
CA ASP A 155 1.56 9.78 5.79
C ASP A 155 2.71 10.73 6.10
N PHE A 156 3.77 10.72 5.28
CA PHE A 156 4.83 11.73 5.37
C PHE A 156 4.26 13.15 5.27
N THR A 157 3.28 13.39 4.37
CA THR A 157 2.64 14.70 4.24
C THR A 157 1.90 15.16 5.51
N ARG A 158 1.57 14.23 6.40
CA ARG A 158 0.90 14.48 7.69
C ARG A 158 1.90 14.57 8.84
N GLY A 159 3.21 14.52 8.55
CA GLY A 159 4.27 14.43 9.54
C GLY A 159 4.33 13.08 10.28
N ARG A 160 3.80 12.01 9.68
CA ARG A 160 3.73 10.66 10.25
C ARG A 160 4.44 9.66 9.32
N GLY A 161 4.36 8.37 9.64
CA GLY A 161 4.88 7.30 8.80
C GLY A 161 6.41 7.14 8.89
N PRO A 162 6.96 6.18 8.13
CA PRO A 162 8.36 5.75 8.26
C PRO A 162 9.38 6.69 7.59
N LEU A 163 8.95 7.47 6.60
CA LEU A 163 9.83 8.38 5.85
C LEU A 163 10.20 9.58 6.74
N LYS A 164 11.48 9.87 6.91
CA LYS A 164 11.94 10.96 7.81
C LYS A 164 12.40 12.19 7.03
N THR A 165 13.09 11.97 5.92
CA THR A 165 13.80 12.98 5.13
C THR A 165 13.22 13.15 3.73
N THR A 166 13.53 14.26 3.04
CA THR A 166 13.18 14.40 1.61
C THR A 166 13.81 13.27 0.78
N MET A 167 15.01 12.82 1.14
CA MET A 167 15.69 11.72 0.44
C MET A 167 14.87 10.42 0.50
N ASP A 168 14.24 10.12 1.63
CA ASP A 168 13.37 8.95 1.77
C ASP A 168 12.16 9.04 0.82
N VAL A 169 11.57 10.22 0.68
CA VAL A 169 10.44 10.47 -0.24
C VAL A 169 10.87 10.33 -1.71
N ILE A 170 12.06 10.83 -2.07
CA ILE A 170 12.62 10.66 -3.43
C ILE A 170 12.85 9.18 -3.72
N ASN A 171 13.40 8.43 -2.76
CA ASN A 171 13.63 7.00 -2.90
C ASN A 171 12.31 6.21 -2.99
N ALA A 172 11.30 6.59 -2.22
CA ALA A 172 9.95 6.02 -2.30
C ALA A 172 9.33 6.23 -3.70
N ALA A 173 9.38 7.45 -4.23
CA ALA A 173 8.91 7.75 -5.58
C ALA A 173 9.68 6.98 -6.67
N LYS A 174 11.00 6.78 -6.48
CA LYS A 174 11.80 5.95 -7.38
C LYS A 174 11.32 4.48 -7.37
N LYS A 175 11.08 3.91 -6.19
CA LYS A 175 10.54 2.54 -6.05
C LYS A 175 9.17 2.37 -6.71
N ILE A 176 8.28 3.36 -6.57
CA ILE A 176 6.98 3.35 -7.27
C ILE A 176 7.18 3.32 -8.78
N SER A 177 8.06 4.18 -9.31
CA SER A 177 8.32 4.21 -10.75
C SER A 177 8.94 2.89 -11.27
N GLU A 178 9.87 2.29 -10.52
CA GLU A 178 10.47 1.00 -10.89
C GLU A 178 9.42 -0.13 -10.91
N ALA A 179 8.51 -0.14 -9.92
CA ALA A 179 7.39 -1.08 -9.89
C ALA A 179 6.40 -0.83 -11.02
N GLY A 180 6.07 0.44 -11.31
CA GLY A 180 5.21 0.84 -12.42
C GLY A 180 5.75 0.42 -13.79
N THR A 181 7.06 0.53 -14.02
CA THR A 181 7.71 0.03 -15.25
C THR A 181 7.61 -1.49 -15.37
N LYS A 182 7.79 -2.23 -14.28
CA LYS A 182 7.62 -3.70 -14.28
C LYS A 182 6.18 -4.11 -14.56
N LEU A 183 5.22 -3.42 -13.93
CA LEU A 183 3.78 -3.63 -14.13
C LEU A 183 3.39 -3.37 -15.59
N ASP A 184 3.88 -2.27 -16.18
CA ASP A 184 3.65 -1.92 -17.58
C ASP A 184 4.16 -3.02 -18.52
N LYS A 185 5.38 -3.53 -18.29
CA LYS A 185 5.94 -4.62 -19.09
C LYS A 185 5.06 -5.88 -19.06
N LEU A 186 4.74 -6.38 -17.87
CA LEU A 186 3.91 -7.58 -17.70
C LEU A 186 2.52 -7.41 -18.33
N THR A 187 1.91 -6.24 -18.15
CA THR A 187 0.58 -5.97 -18.68
C THR A 187 0.60 -5.85 -20.21
N ARG A 188 1.67 -5.34 -20.81
CA ARG A 188 1.84 -5.32 -22.28
C ARG A 188 1.99 -6.73 -22.86
N GLU A 189 2.74 -7.61 -22.21
CA GLU A 189 2.86 -9.02 -22.61
C GLU A 189 1.49 -9.73 -22.62
N ILE A 190 0.60 -9.38 -21.68
CA ILE A 190 -0.80 -9.86 -21.69
C ILE A 190 -1.59 -9.21 -22.84
N ALA A 191 -1.46 -7.91 -23.04
CA ALA A 191 -2.17 -7.19 -24.09
C ALA A 191 -1.80 -7.70 -25.50
N GLU A 192 -0.57 -8.16 -25.71
CA GLU A 192 -0.11 -8.79 -26.96
C GLU A 192 -0.83 -10.10 -27.27
N GLN A 193 -1.19 -10.87 -26.24
CA GLN A 193 -1.94 -12.12 -26.35
C GLN A 193 -3.44 -11.89 -26.59
N CYS A 194 -3.94 -10.67 -26.34
CA CYS A 194 -5.33 -10.33 -26.58
C CYS A 194 -5.58 -10.00 -28.06
N PRO A 195 -6.67 -10.51 -28.66
CA PRO A 195 -7.12 -10.08 -29.98
C PRO A 195 -7.43 -8.58 -29.97
N GLU A 196 -7.27 -7.94 -31.13
CA GLU A 196 -7.54 -6.51 -31.27
C GLU A 196 -8.98 -6.20 -30.87
N SER A 197 -9.15 -5.36 -29.86
CA SER A 197 -10.43 -5.08 -29.20
C SER A 197 -10.42 -3.70 -28.55
N SER A 198 -11.60 -3.16 -28.25
CA SER A 198 -11.71 -1.95 -27.43
C SER A 198 -11.05 -2.13 -26.06
N THR A 199 -11.24 -3.29 -25.43
CA THR A 199 -10.65 -3.62 -24.11
C THR A 199 -9.13 -3.54 -24.12
N LYS A 200 -8.47 -4.05 -25.18
CA LYS A 200 -7.01 -3.93 -25.34
C LYS A 200 -6.57 -2.48 -25.42
N LYS A 201 -7.30 -1.64 -26.18
CA LYS A 201 -6.99 -0.21 -26.29
C LYS A 201 -7.15 0.53 -24.96
N ASP A 202 -8.21 0.22 -24.22
CA ASP A 202 -8.46 0.81 -22.90
C ASP A 202 -7.33 0.42 -21.93
N LEU A 203 -6.93 -0.85 -21.90
CA LEU A 203 -5.82 -1.33 -21.08
C LEU A 203 -4.52 -0.56 -21.37
N LEU A 204 -4.17 -0.40 -22.66
CA LEU A 204 -2.97 0.33 -23.07
C LEU A 204 -3.05 1.83 -22.71
N ALA A 205 -4.24 2.43 -22.77
CA ALA A 205 -4.45 3.82 -22.33
C ALA A 205 -4.25 3.98 -20.82
N TYR A 206 -4.73 3.03 -20.00
CA TYR A 206 -4.46 3.03 -18.57
C TYR A 206 -2.97 2.87 -18.25
N LEU A 207 -2.24 2.04 -19.00
CA LEU A 207 -0.79 1.92 -18.85
C LEU A 207 -0.06 3.24 -19.14
N GLN A 208 -0.48 3.99 -20.16
CA GLN A 208 0.08 5.33 -20.43
C GLN A 208 -0.20 6.31 -19.29
N ARG A 209 -1.40 6.25 -18.67
CA ARG A 209 -1.71 7.05 -17.48
C ARG A 209 -0.80 6.69 -16.30
N ILE A 210 -0.60 5.41 -16.03
CA ILE A 210 0.31 4.94 -14.97
C ILE A 210 1.73 5.48 -15.20
N ALA A 211 2.24 5.39 -16.44
CA ALA A 211 3.56 5.91 -16.79
C ALA A 211 3.66 7.44 -16.55
N LEU A 212 2.62 8.19 -16.93
CA LEU A 212 2.55 9.63 -16.69
C LEU A 212 2.59 9.95 -15.19
N TYR A 213 1.77 9.28 -14.37
CA TYR A 213 1.70 9.50 -12.94
C TYR A 213 3.00 9.09 -12.22
N CYS A 214 3.64 7.99 -12.62
CA CYS A 214 4.98 7.60 -12.14
C CYS A 214 6.04 8.67 -12.43
N HIS A 215 5.97 9.31 -13.59
CA HIS A 215 6.88 10.41 -13.92
C HIS A 215 6.58 11.67 -13.09
N GLN A 216 5.30 12.00 -12.93
CA GLN A 216 4.87 13.16 -12.15
C GLN A 216 5.27 13.03 -10.67
N ILE A 217 5.10 11.86 -10.05
CA ILE A 217 5.49 11.63 -8.65
C ILE A 217 7.01 11.71 -8.44
N GLN A 218 7.81 11.30 -9.43
CA GLN A 218 9.26 11.49 -9.40
C GLN A 218 9.69 12.95 -9.52
N ILE A 219 8.99 13.76 -10.33
CA ILE A 219 9.29 15.18 -10.44
C ILE A 219 8.92 15.88 -9.13
N THR A 220 7.71 15.64 -8.63
CA THR A 220 7.19 16.33 -7.44
C THR A 220 7.93 15.96 -6.17
N SER A 221 8.36 14.69 -6.01
CA SER A 221 9.19 14.26 -4.87
C SER A 221 10.56 14.93 -4.77
N LYS A 222 11.13 15.41 -5.89
CA LYS A 222 12.43 16.11 -5.91
C LYS A 222 12.32 17.58 -5.54
N VAL A 223 11.11 18.15 -5.50
CA VAL A 223 10.93 19.54 -5.12
C VAL A 223 10.90 19.63 -3.59
N LYS A 224 11.91 20.29 -3.01
CA LYS A 224 11.99 20.47 -1.57
C LYS A 224 10.95 21.47 -1.08
N ALA A 225 10.33 21.18 0.06
CA ALA A 225 9.64 22.20 0.83
C ALA A 225 10.70 23.18 1.36
N ASP A 226 10.44 24.48 1.22
CA ASP A 226 11.31 25.49 1.77
C ASP A 226 10.94 25.75 3.23
N VAL A 227 11.93 25.73 4.11
CA VAL A 227 11.73 25.86 5.55
C VAL A 227 12.55 27.04 6.03
N GLN A 228 11.88 28.02 6.63
CA GLN A 228 12.49 29.25 7.10
C GLN A 228 12.16 29.46 8.57
N ASN A 229 13.08 30.07 9.31
CA ASN A 229 12.83 30.57 10.66
C ASN A 229 12.72 32.10 10.60
N ILE A 230 11.51 32.62 10.79
CA ILE A 230 11.25 34.05 10.79
C ILE A 230 10.83 34.42 12.21
N SER A 231 11.68 35.19 12.90
CA SER A 231 11.40 35.70 14.26
C SER A 231 11.10 34.60 15.30
N GLY A 232 11.69 33.42 15.15
CA GLY A 232 11.46 32.27 16.05
C GLY A 232 10.30 31.38 15.63
N GLU A 233 9.54 31.76 14.60
CA GLU A 233 8.47 30.96 14.01
C GLU A 233 8.98 30.20 12.77
N LEU A 234 8.72 28.89 12.75
CA LEU A 234 9.08 28.03 11.64
C LEU A 234 7.99 28.07 10.56
N ILE A 235 8.34 28.61 9.40
CA ILE A 235 7.45 28.70 8.24
C ILE A 235 7.89 27.66 7.22
N VAL A 236 6.96 26.78 6.84
CA VAL A 236 7.18 25.70 5.88
C VAL A 236 6.37 25.95 4.63
N SER A 237 7.02 26.33 3.54
CA SER A 237 6.41 26.53 2.23
C SER A 237 6.66 25.33 1.32
N GLY A 238 5.72 24.37 1.36
CA GLY A 238 5.77 23.15 0.53
C GLY A 238 4.40 22.63 0.10
N VAL A 239 3.34 23.25 0.60
CA VAL A 239 1.94 22.80 0.48
C VAL A 239 1.56 22.52 -0.96
N ARG A 240 1.92 23.40 -1.90
CA ARG A 240 1.59 23.24 -3.32
C ARG A 240 2.23 22.01 -3.94
N ILE A 241 3.43 21.63 -3.50
CA ILE A 241 4.14 20.43 -3.99
C ILE A 241 3.44 19.19 -3.44
N ILE A 242 3.18 19.19 -2.13
CA ILE A 242 2.52 18.11 -1.39
C ILE A 242 1.10 17.84 -1.92
N LEU A 243 0.30 18.89 -2.13
CA LEU A 243 -1.01 18.79 -2.75
C LEU A 243 -0.92 18.30 -4.20
N LYS A 244 0.14 18.67 -4.94
CA LYS A 244 0.35 18.18 -6.30
C LYS A 244 0.75 16.71 -6.31
N MET A 245 1.53 16.23 -5.34
CA MET A 245 1.84 14.81 -5.15
C MET A 245 0.54 14.02 -4.97
N MET A 246 -0.34 14.41 -4.05
CA MET A 246 -1.61 13.70 -3.81
C MET A 246 -2.64 13.86 -4.93
N LYS A 247 -2.63 14.98 -5.68
CA LYS A 247 -3.53 15.17 -6.84
C LYS A 247 -3.10 14.40 -8.08
N THR A 248 -1.87 13.88 -8.11
CA THR A 248 -1.41 13.01 -9.18
C THR A 248 -2.13 11.64 -9.14
N ASP A 249 -2.88 11.36 -8.07
CA ASP A 249 -3.53 10.08 -7.79
C ASP A 249 -5.01 10.00 -8.23
N ILE A 250 -5.52 11.02 -8.94
CA ILE A 250 -6.90 11.11 -9.47
C ILE A 250 -6.86 11.27 -11.00
#